data_AF-A0AAF0VX57-F1
#
_entry.id   AF-A0AAF0VX57-F1
#
_cell.length_a   1.000
_cell.length_b   1.000
_cell.length_c   1.000
_cell.angle_alpha   90.00
_cell.angle_beta   90.00
_cell.angle_gamma   90.00
#
_symmetry.space_group_name_H-M   'P 1'
#
loop_
_entity.id
_entity.type
_entity.pdbx_description
1 polymer ?
#
loop_
_entity_poly.entity_id
_entity_poly.type
_entity_poly.pdbx_seq_one_letter_code
_entity_poly.pdbx_strand_id
1 'polypeptide(L)'
;MASGVALALLLGVAALVISIIGTTSGADPQPPLATAQAEPQNLFVEAADKSLCEAIGPLMREETERANAFLATGEPDSPERKAAIPKFKADTLIWADRIQTLLNEHAQPPRYLTRTLQQYVDGMLLYSENMYPDRAPDAYDNDAYDSASIAYGGPLATCYKVGIRW
;
A
#
# COMPACT_ATOMS: atom_id res chain seq x y z
N MET A 1 -29.84 26.62 63.66
CA MET A 1 -29.23 25.84 62.55
C MET A 1 -30.33 25.09 61.79
N ALA A 2 -31.14 25.80 61.01
CA ALA A 2 -32.22 25.22 60.21
C ALA A 2 -32.33 25.87 58.81
N SER A 3 -31.87 27.11 58.67
CA SER A 3 -31.92 27.85 57.40
C SER A 3 -30.86 27.44 56.36
N GLY A 4 -29.78 26.76 56.77
CA GLY A 4 -28.70 26.35 55.86
C GLY A 4 -28.98 25.09 55.04
N VAL A 5 -29.79 24.16 55.58
CA VAL A 5 -30.10 22.88 54.92
C VAL A 5 -31.17 23.04 53.85
N ALA A 6 -32.15 23.93 54.07
CA ALA A 6 -33.22 24.19 53.11
C ALA A 6 -32.72 24.86 51.80
N LEU A 7 -31.73 25.75 51.91
CA LEU A 7 -31.17 26.45 50.74
C LEU A 7 -30.31 25.52 49.86
N ALA A 8 -29.58 24.58 50.48
CA ALA A 8 -28.75 23.60 49.76
C ALA A 8 -29.60 22.57 48.99
N LEU A 9 -30.74 22.15 49.56
CA LEU A 9 -31.68 21.25 48.89
C LEU A 9 -32.37 21.91 47.69
N LEU A 10 -32.71 23.20 47.78
CA LEU A 10 -33.33 23.95 46.66
C LEU A 10 -32.35 24.19 45.50
N LEU A 11 -31.08 24.48 45.79
CA LEU A 11 -30.05 24.63 44.75
C LEU A 11 -29.68 23.31 44.07
N GLY A 12 -29.66 22.20 44.83
CA GLY A 12 -29.41 20.86 44.28
C GLY A 12 -30.49 20.38 43.31
N VAL A 13 -31.77 20.68 43.60
CA VAL A 13 -32.89 20.32 42.71
C VAL A 13 -32.89 21.15 41.43
N ALA A 14 -32.54 22.44 41.49
CA ALA A 14 -32.44 23.29 40.30
C ALA A 14 -31.31 22.82 39.34
N ALA A 15 -30.14 22.43 39.87
CA ALA A 15 -29.04 21.89 39.07
C ALA A 15 -29.37 20.54 38.42
N LEU A 16 -30.16 19.71 39.10
CA LEU A 16 -30.62 18.41 38.56
C LEU A 16 -31.61 18.59 37.41
N VAL A 17 -32.56 19.53 37.53
CA VAL A 17 -33.53 19.84 36.46
C VAL A 17 -32.84 20.42 35.23
N ILE A 18 -31.83 21.28 35.40
CA ILE A 18 -31.05 21.84 34.27
C ILE A 18 -30.22 20.74 33.58
N SER A 19 -29.66 19.79 34.33
CA SER A 19 -28.93 18.64 33.75
C SER A 19 -29.85 17.68 33.00
N ILE A 20 -31.12 17.54 33.41
CA ILE A 20 -32.12 16.72 32.71
C ILE A 20 -32.57 17.41 31.40
N ILE A 21 -32.76 18.73 31.40
CA ILE A 21 -33.15 19.48 30.19
C ILE A 21 -31.98 19.55 29.17
N GLY A 22 -30.74 19.68 29.66
CA GLY A 22 -29.55 19.67 28.82
C GLY A 22 -29.25 18.31 28.15
N THR A 23 -29.79 17.21 28.69
CA THR A 23 -29.64 15.87 28.12
C THR A 23 -30.78 15.46 27.18
N THR A 24 -31.90 16.21 27.17
CA THR A 24 -33.03 15.97 26.26
C THR A 24 -33.10 16.94 25.09
N SER A 25 -32.28 17.99 25.06
CA SER A 25 -31.99 18.74 23.84
C SER A 25 -31.14 17.87 22.93
N GLY A 26 -31.78 16.90 22.28
CA GLY A 26 -31.21 16.23 21.14
C GLY A 26 -30.76 17.31 20.17
N ALA A 27 -29.47 17.30 19.82
CA ALA A 27 -29.01 18.03 18.65
C ALA A 27 -29.98 17.72 17.52
N ASP A 28 -30.44 18.76 16.81
CA ASP A 28 -31.21 18.56 15.58
C ASP A 28 -30.48 17.50 14.75
N PRO A 29 -31.19 16.49 14.21
CA PRO A 29 -30.56 15.47 13.40
C PRO A 29 -29.76 16.16 12.30
N GLN A 30 -28.44 16.08 12.40
CA GLN A 30 -27.55 16.59 11.36
C GLN A 30 -28.02 15.93 10.06
N PRO A 31 -28.27 16.68 8.96
CA PRO A 31 -28.63 16.07 7.70
C PRO A 31 -27.64 14.95 7.41
N PRO A 32 -28.09 13.77 6.95
CA PRO A 32 -27.18 12.71 6.58
C PRO A 32 -26.13 13.31 5.64
N LEU A 33 -24.86 13.22 6.01
CA LEU A 33 -23.78 13.57 5.10
C LEU A 33 -24.08 12.83 3.80
N ALA A 34 -24.20 13.55 2.69
CA ALA A 34 -24.36 12.93 1.39
C ALA A 34 -23.27 11.87 1.28
N THR A 35 -23.67 10.61 1.17
CA THR A 35 -22.73 9.51 0.97
C THR A 35 -22.15 9.75 -0.40
N ALA A 36 -20.93 10.30 -0.45
CA ALA A 36 -20.19 10.41 -1.69
C ALA A 36 -20.00 8.98 -2.19
N GLN A 37 -20.78 8.60 -3.20
CA GLN A 37 -20.57 7.34 -3.90
C GLN A 37 -19.26 7.50 -4.66
N ALA A 38 -18.30 6.59 -4.41
CA ALA A 38 -17.10 6.54 -5.21
C ALA A 38 -17.51 6.36 -6.67
N GLU A 39 -17.02 7.25 -7.55
CA GLU A 39 -17.29 7.11 -8.97
C GLU A 39 -16.81 5.74 -9.46
N PRO A 40 -17.51 5.12 -10.42
CA PRO A 40 -17.06 3.88 -11.04
C PRO A 40 -15.62 4.05 -11.53
N GLN A 41 -14.69 3.28 -10.95
CA GLN A 41 -13.29 3.35 -11.35
C GLN A 41 -13.11 2.57 -12.64
N ASN A 42 -12.70 3.26 -13.70
CA ASN A 42 -12.14 2.57 -14.85
C ASN A 42 -10.72 2.12 -14.49
N LEU A 43 -10.55 0.83 -14.23
CA LEU A 43 -9.28 0.24 -13.84
C LEU A 43 -8.24 0.29 -14.97
N PHE A 44 -8.69 0.49 -16.22
CA PHE A 44 -7.82 0.50 -17.38
C PHE A 44 -8.18 1.65 -18.33
N VAL A 45 -7.21 2.53 -18.55
CA VAL A 45 -7.31 3.68 -19.46
C VAL A 45 -6.25 3.51 -20.54
N GLU A 46 -6.65 2.94 -21.68
CA GLU A 46 -5.76 2.42 -22.71
C GLU A 46 -4.58 3.34 -23.07
N ALA A 47 -4.84 4.60 -23.41
CA ALA A 47 -3.78 5.53 -23.81
C ALA A 47 -2.79 5.85 -22.67
N ALA A 48 -3.30 6.07 -21.47
CA ALA A 48 -2.49 6.42 -20.31
C ALA A 48 -1.69 5.22 -19.79
N ASP A 49 -2.33 4.04 -19.77
CA ASP A 49 -1.69 2.80 -19.35
C ASP A 49 -0.66 2.34 -20.39
N LYS A 50 -0.94 2.49 -21.68
CA LYS A 50 0.06 2.28 -22.74
C LYS A 50 1.28 3.16 -22.54
N SER A 51 1.09 4.45 -22.30
CA SER A 51 2.19 5.39 -22.06
C SER A 51 3.04 4.96 -20.86
N LEU A 52 2.41 4.53 -19.76
CA LEU A 52 3.14 4.01 -18.60
C LEU A 52 3.88 2.71 -18.94
N CYS A 53 3.22 1.76 -19.59
CA CYS A 53 3.82 0.48 -19.97
C CYS A 53 5.05 0.66 -20.88
N GLU A 54 4.99 1.58 -21.84
CA GLU A 54 6.12 1.94 -22.70
C GLU A 54 7.29 2.51 -21.89
N ALA A 55 7.02 3.36 -20.90
CA ALA A 55 8.03 3.95 -20.04
C ALA A 55 8.71 2.90 -19.14
N ILE A 56 7.95 2.04 -18.47
CA ILE A 56 8.51 1.07 -17.51
C ILE A 56 9.04 -0.20 -18.16
N GLY A 57 8.62 -0.54 -19.38
CA GLY A 57 8.93 -1.82 -20.03
C GLY A 57 10.42 -2.21 -19.99
N PRO A 58 11.36 -1.30 -20.30
CA PRO A 58 12.79 -1.59 -20.17
C PRO A 58 13.22 -1.94 -18.73
N LEU A 59 12.72 -1.22 -17.72
CA LEU A 59 13.05 -1.48 -16.31
C LEU A 59 12.41 -2.77 -15.79
N MET A 60 11.23 -3.13 -16.28
CA MET A 60 10.59 -4.39 -15.93
C MET A 60 11.31 -5.60 -16.53
N ARG A 61 11.87 -5.45 -17.75
CA ARG A 61 12.75 -6.48 -18.33
C ARG A 61 14.02 -6.66 -17.52
N GLU A 62 14.66 -5.53 -17.16
CA GLU A 62 15.85 -5.53 -16.32
C GLU A 62 15.58 -6.18 -14.94
N GLU A 63 14.42 -5.90 -14.34
CA GLU A 63 13.95 -6.55 -13.12
C GLU A 63 13.89 -8.07 -13.29
N THR A 64 13.20 -8.54 -14.33
CA THR A 64 12.98 -9.97 -14.56
C THR A 64 14.31 -10.69 -14.81
N GLU A 65 15.21 -10.10 -15.60
CA GLU A 65 16.54 -10.63 -15.86
C GLU A 65 17.37 -10.73 -14.56
N ARG A 66 17.37 -9.68 -13.74
CA ARG A 66 18.07 -9.66 -12.45
C ARG A 66 17.49 -10.68 -11.47
N ALA A 67 16.17 -10.72 -11.30
CA ALA A 67 15.49 -11.65 -10.42
C ALA A 67 15.81 -13.10 -10.82
N ASN A 68 15.72 -13.41 -12.12
CA ASN A 68 16.08 -14.73 -12.65
C ASN A 68 17.57 -15.06 -12.46
N ALA A 69 18.47 -14.09 -12.64
CA ALA A 69 19.90 -14.29 -12.41
C ALA A 69 20.19 -14.61 -10.93
N PHE A 70 19.51 -13.94 -10.00
CA PHE A 70 19.57 -14.30 -8.58
C PHE A 70 19.01 -15.71 -8.37
N LEU A 71 17.80 -16.00 -8.89
CA LEU A 71 17.17 -17.33 -8.83
C LEU A 71 18.04 -18.46 -9.41
N ALA A 72 18.90 -18.18 -10.37
CA ALA A 72 19.81 -19.15 -10.95
C ALA A 72 21.07 -19.46 -10.11
N THR A 73 21.31 -18.74 -9.01
CA THR A 73 22.53 -18.93 -8.19
C THR A 73 22.57 -20.23 -7.40
N GLY A 74 21.43 -20.88 -7.15
CA GLY A 74 21.33 -22.14 -6.41
C GLY A 74 20.11 -22.20 -5.51
N GLU A 75 20.00 -23.24 -4.69
CA GLU A 75 18.90 -23.39 -3.74
C GLU A 75 18.85 -22.23 -2.72
N PRO A 76 17.67 -21.87 -2.17
CA PRO A 76 17.52 -20.70 -1.29
C PRO A 76 18.47 -20.64 -0.08
N ASP A 77 18.88 -21.78 0.48
CA ASP A 77 19.80 -21.84 1.64
C ASP A 77 21.27 -22.12 1.25
N SER A 78 21.58 -22.18 -0.05
CA SER A 78 22.92 -22.54 -0.54
C SER A 78 23.95 -21.44 -0.26
N PRO A 79 25.25 -21.78 -0.13
CA PRO A 79 26.32 -20.80 0.00
C PRO A 79 26.35 -19.78 -1.14
N GLU A 80 26.11 -20.22 -2.37
CA GLU A 80 26.09 -19.39 -3.58
C GLU A 80 24.94 -18.39 -3.53
N ARG A 81 23.75 -18.84 -3.14
CA ARG A 81 22.57 -17.99 -2.95
C ARG A 81 22.83 -16.92 -1.90
N LYS A 82 23.34 -17.32 -0.73
CA LYS A 82 23.66 -16.42 0.38
C LYS A 82 24.70 -15.38 -0.01
N ALA A 83 25.73 -15.78 -0.76
CA ALA A 83 26.75 -14.88 -1.27
C ALA A 83 26.21 -13.86 -2.28
N ALA A 84 25.12 -14.17 -2.99
CA ALA A 84 24.49 -13.28 -3.96
C ALA A 84 23.53 -12.25 -3.33
N ILE A 85 23.05 -12.47 -2.09
CA ILE A 85 22.08 -11.59 -1.41
C ILE A 85 22.53 -10.12 -1.39
N PRO A 86 23.77 -9.75 -0.97
CA PRO A 86 24.16 -8.35 -0.90
C PRO A 86 24.06 -7.62 -2.25
N LYS A 87 24.42 -8.30 -3.33
CA LYS A 87 24.28 -7.75 -4.69
C LYS A 87 22.80 -7.62 -5.08
N PHE A 88 21.99 -8.65 -4.82
CA PHE A 88 20.57 -8.61 -5.12
C PHE A 88 19.85 -7.45 -4.41
N LYS A 89 20.15 -7.21 -3.13
CA LYS A 89 19.62 -6.06 -2.37
C LYS A 89 20.01 -4.72 -2.99
N ALA A 90 21.31 -4.52 -3.25
CA ALA A 90 21.80 -3.28 -3.83
C ALA A 90 21.18 -2.99 -5.21
N ASP A 91 21.14 -4.00 -6.08
CA ASP A 91 20.55 -3.84 -7.42
C ASP A 91 19.03 -3.62 -7.36
N THR A 92 18.34 -4.24 -6.40
CA THR A 92 16.89 -4.03 -6.19
C THR A 92 16.59 -2.60 -5.77
N LEU A 93 17.38 -2.02 -4.88
CA LEU A 93 17.24 -0.62 -4.48
C LEU A 93 17.48 0.35 -5.64
N ILE A 94 18.51 0.11 -6.46
CA ILE A 94 18.82 0.92 -7.65
C ILE A 94 17.67 0.85 -8.67
N TRP A 95 17.15 -0.35 -8.91
CA TRP A 95 16.01 -0.52 -9.79
C TRP A 95 14.76 0.18 -9.26
N ALA A 96 14.47 0.05 -7.96
CA ALA A 96 13.32 0.64 -7.31
C ALA A 96 13.34 2.18 -7.42
N ASP A 97 14.49 2.83 -7.20
CA ASP A 97 14.64 4.28 -7.36
C ASP A 97 14.33 4.76 -8.79
N ARG A 98 14.85 4.03 -9.79
CA ARG A 98 14.62 4.35 -11.21
C ARG A 98 13.16 4.17 -11.61
N ILE A 99 12.52 3.07 -11.21
CA ILE A 99 11.13 2.83 -11.58
C ILE A 99 10.18 3.75 -10.80
N GLN A 100 10.49 4.09 -9.55
CA GLN A 100 9.70 5.03 -8.76
C GLN A 100 9.61 6.40 -9.44
N THR A 101 10.69 6.87 -10.07
CA THR A 101 10.68 8.11 -10.84
C THR A 101 9.63 8.07 -11.95
N LEU A 102 9.58 6.99 -12.74
CA LEU A 102 8.59 6.82 -13.80
C LEU A 102 7.15 6.65 -13.25
N LEU A 103 6.98 5.94 -12.13
CA LEU A 103 5.68 5.81 -11.49
C LEU A 103 5.15 7.17 -11.01
N ASN A 104 6.01 8.03 -10.46
CA ASN A 104 5.65 9.36 -9.99
C ASN A 104 5.23 10.27 -11.15
N GLU A 105 5.92 10.22 -12.29
CA GLU A 105 5.55 10.97 -13.51
C GLU A 105 4.16 10.57 -14.04
N HIS A 106 3.76 9.32 -13.80
CA HIS A 106 2.46 8.78 -14.21
C HIS A 106 1.41 8.73 -13.08
N ALA A 107 1.71 9.27 -11.90
CA ALA A 107 0.86 9.10 -10.72
C ALA A 107 -0.44 9.92 -10.75
N GLN A 108 -0.58 10.89 -11.67
CA GLN A 108 -1.73 11.79 -11.74
C GLN A 108 -2.52 11.66 -13.05
N PRO A 109 -3.87 11.51 -12.99
CA PRO A 109 -4.63 11.18 -11.77
C PRO A 109 -4.22 9.80 -11.23
N PRO A 110 -4.47 9.48 -9.94
CA PRO A 110 -4.15 8.16 -9.40
C PRO A 110 -4.87 7.07 -10.18
N ARG A 111 -4.11 6.16 -10.79
CA ARG A 111 -4.63 5.06 -11.61
C ARG A 111 -4.47 3.72 -10.89
N TYR A 112 -5.27 2.75 -11.31
CA TYR A 112 -5.14 1.38 -10.81
C TYR A 112 -3.76 0.80 -11.15
N LEU A 113 -3.31 0.93 -12.40
CA LEU A 113 -2.02 0.40 -12.86
C LEU A 113 -0.82 0.93 -12.05
N THR A 114 -0.73 2.26 -11.83
CA THR A 114 0.34 2.86 -11.02
C THR A 114 0.32 2.38 -9.57
N ARG A 115 -0.85 2.27 -8.95
CA ARG A 115 -0.98 1.76 -7.57
C ARG A 115 -0.57 0.29 -7.44
N THR A 116 -0.95 -0.55 -8.40
CA THR A 116 -0.56 -1.97 -8.37
C THR A 116 0.93 -2.16 -8.65
N LEU A 117 1.52 -1.35 -9.53
CA LEU A 117 2.97 -1.34 -9.74
C LEU A 117 3.71 -0.86 -8.50
N GLN A 118 3.22 0.18 -7.82
CA GLN A 118 3.79 0.63 -6.57
C GLN A 118 3.82 -0.50 -5.53
N GLN A 119 2.70 -1.21 -5.37
CA GLN A 119 2.63 -2.36 -4.46
C GLN A 119 3.66 -3.44 -4.81
N TYR A 120 3.90 -3.69 -6.11
CA TYR A 120 4.94 -4.63 -6.53
C TYR A 120 6.35 -4.12 -6.19
N VAL A 121 6.66 -2.86 -6.46
CA VAL A 121 7.96 -2.25 -6.14
C VAL A 121 8.22 -2.33 -4.64
N ASP A 122 7.25 -1.93 -3.82
CA ASP A 122 7.33 -1.99 -2.36
C ASP A 122 7.49 -3.43 -1.86
N GLY A 123 6.79 -4.38 -2.49
CA GLY A 123 6.90 -5.81 -2.20
C GLY A 123 8.29 -6.38 -2.49
N MET A 124 8.91 -5.98 -3.62
CA MET A 124 10.27 -6.41 -3.96
C MET A 124 11.31 -5.80 -3.02
N LEU A 125 11.14 -4.54 -2.62
CA LEU A 125 11.97 -3.91 -1.59
C LEU A 125 11.87 -4.67 -0.27
N LEU A 126 10.65 -4.93 0.21
CA LEU A 126 10.40 -5.69 1.44
C LEU A 126 11.01 -7.09 1.38
N TYR A 127 10.78 -7.81 0.28
CA TYR A 127 11.37 -9.13 0.07
C TYR A 127 12.90 -9.09 0.12
N SER A 128 13.53 -8.14 -0.56
CA SER A 128 14.98 -8.00 -0.53
C SER A 128 15.51 -7.65 0.87
N GLU A 129 14.77 -6.84 1.64
CA GLU A 129 15.18 -6.46 2.99
C GLU A 129 15.07 -7.60 3.99
N ASN A 130 14.09 -8.48 3.80
CA ASN A 130 13.91 -9.69 4.59
C ASN A 130 15.01 -10.75 4.35
N MET A 131 15.84 -10.63 3.31
CA MET A 131 16.94 -11.55 3.08
C MET A 131 18.16 -11.28 3.96
N TYR A 132 18.68 -12.33 4.59
CA TYR A 132 19.88 -12.28 5.40
C TYR A 132 20.84 -13.43 5.03
N PRO A 133 22.14 -13.15 4.77
CA PRO A 133 23.10 -14.19 4.39
C PRO A 133 23.41 -15.22 5.48
N ASP A 134 23.12 -14.91 6.74
CA ASP A 134 23.50 -15.69 7.92
C ASP A 134 22.38 -16.61 8.45
N ARG A 135 21.18 -16.57 7.85
CA ARG A 135 20.09 -17.51 8.15
C ARG A 135 19.47 -18.11 6.89
N ALA A 136 18.78 -19.23 7.09
CA ALA A 136 17.91 -19.78 6.06
C ALA A 136 16.66 -18.90 5.87
N PRO A 137 16.04 -18.92 4.68
CA PRO A 137 14.76 -18.28 4.47
C PRO A 137 13.67 -18.85 5.40
N ASP A 138 12.79 -17.98 5.88
CA ASP A 138 11.64 -18.33 6.71
C ASP A 138 10.31 -18.07 5.98
N ALA A 139 9.19 -18.26 6.69
CA ALA A 139 7.87 -18.07 6.11
C ALA A 139 7.62 -16.62 5.65
N TYR A 140 8.15 -15.63 6.37
CA TYR A 140 7.93 -14.22 6.03
C TYR A 140 8.70 -13.80 4.77
N ASP A 141 9.86 -14.42 4.52
CA ASP A 141 10.61 -14.21 3.28
C ASP A 141 9.81 -14.71 2.06
N ASN A 142 9.22 -15.90 2.16
CA ASN A 142 8.41 -16.49 1.11
C ASN A 142 7.10 -15.71 0.91
N ASP A 143 6.39 -15.38 1.99
CA ASP A 143 5.15 -14.62 1.92
C ASP A 143 5.35 -13.22 1.31
N ALA A 144 6.49 -12.57 1.58
CA ALA A 144 6.85 -11.31 0.96
C ALA A 144 7.02 -11.44 -0.56
N TYR A 145 7.72 -12.49 -1.01
CA TYR A 145 7.88 -12.77 -2.44
C TYR A 145 6.56 -13.10 -3.14
N ASP A 146 5.73 -13.94 -2.53
CA ASP A 146 4.44 -14.34 -3.09
C ASP A 146 3.48 -13.15 -3.19
N SER A 147 3.44 -12.30 -2.16
CA SER A 147 2.67 -11.05 -2.17
C SER A 147 3.10 -10.10 -3.28
N ALA A 148 4.42 -9.91 -3.47
CA ALA A 148 4.96 -9.12 -4.57
C ALA A 148 4.57 -9.72 -5.94
N SER A 149 4.69 -11.04 -6.08
CA SER A 149 4.34 -11.76 -7.31
C SER A 149 2.86 -11.62 -7.68
N ILE A 150 1.96 -11.63 -6.69
CA ILE A 150 0.53 -11.36 -6.90
C ILE A 150 0.32 -9.92 -7.39
N ALA A 151 0.98 -8.94 -6.76
CA ALA A 151 0.88 -7.54 -7.15
C ALA A 151 1.40 -7.28 -8.58
N TYR A 152 2.38 -8.06 -9.04
CA TYR A 152 2.94 -7.99 -10.39
C TYR A 152 2.01 -8.50 -11.50
N GLY A 153 1.19 -9.51 -11.22
CA GLY A 153 0.35 -10.16 -12.24
C GLY A 153 -0.65 -9.21 -12.92
N GLY A 154 -1.22 -8.26 -12.18
CA GLY A 154 -2.15 -7.24 -12.70
C GLY A 154 -1.49 -6.29 -13.71
N PRO A 155 -0.40 -5.59 -13.35
CA PRO A 155 0.37 -4.77 -14.26
C PRO A 155 0.86 -5.49 -15.50
N LEU A 156 1.39 -6.72 -15.34
CA LEU A 156 1.86 -7.53 -16.46
C LEU A 156 0.74 -7.78 -17.48
N ALA A 157 -0.40 -8.29 -17.00
CA ALA A 157 -1.56 -8.55 -17.85
C ALA A 157 -2.10 -7.27 -18.51
N THR A 158 -2.04 -6.14 -17.80
CA THR A 158 -2.48 -4.83 -18.32
C THR A 158 -1.58 -4.34 -19.45
N CYS A 159 -0.26 -4.42 -19.28
CA CYS A 159 0.66 -4.02 -20.33
C CYS A 159 0.62 -4.95 -21.55
N TYR A 160 0.33 -6.23 -21.34
CA TYR A 160 0.14 -7.17 -22.43
C TYR A 160 -1.08 -6.82 -23.31
N LYS A 161 -2.15 -6.26 -22.73
CA LYS A 161 -3.33 -5.81 -23.49
C LYS A 161 -3.02 -4.67 -24.45
N VAL A 162 -2.04 -3.82 -24.13
CA VAL A 162 -1.58 -2.70 -24.97
C VAL A 162 -0.38 -3.08 -25.84
N GLY A 163 -0.04 -4.37 -25.92
CA GLY A 163 1.01 -4.89 -26.80
C GLY A 163 2.43 -4.75 -26.26
N ILE A 164 2.61 -4.32 -25.01
CA ILE A 164 3.93 -4.17 -24.40
C ILE A 164 4.25 -5.42 -23.59
N ARG A 165 5.40 -6.04 -23.87
CA ARG A 165 5.89 -7.25 -23.19
C ARG A 165 7.33 -7.06 -22.75
N TRP A 166 7.69 -7.73 -21.67
CA TRP A 166 9.04 -7.88 -21.17
C TRP A 166 9.28 -9.31 -20.72
#